data_AF-A0A6N8V4C7-F1
#
_entry.id   AF-A0A6N8V4C7-F1
#
_cell.length_a   1.000
_cell.length_b   1.000
_cell.length_c   1.000
_cell.angle_alpha   90.00
_cell.angle_beta   90.00
_cell.angle_gamma   90.00
#
_symmetry.space_group_name_H-M   'P 1'
#
loop_
_entity.id
_entity.type
_entity.pdbx_description
1 polymer ?
#
loop_
_entity_poly.entity_id
_entity_poly.type
_entity_poly.pdbx_seq_one_letter_code
_entity_poly.pdbx_strand_id
1 'polypeptide(L)'
;MPTLTDEQRRQWAVDGYIHLKGALDPREVALYSGLIDSIRQVPGWEPTPDVPRGHYSWVERNPTADDPDSFMDRRDILGYAQPFLDIIDRPNVFDLILELMGPYIVLSMSQAIVRAPTTEFPGFTHTELREALRRIRVTATSNPHAKKAL
;
A
#
# COMPACT_ATOMS: atom_id res chain seq x y z
N MET A 1 -6.13 -25.25 2.67
CA MET A 1 -5.86 -23.87 2.24
C MET A 1 -7.19 -23.17 2.19
N PRO A 2 -7.33 -22.00 2.82
CA PRO A 2 -8.54 -21.20 2.70
C PRO A 2 -8.71 -20.75 1.25
N THR A 3 -9.97 -20.63 0.84
CA THR A 3 -10.37 -20.19 -0.49
C THR A 3 -11.39 -19.09 -0.38
N LEU A 4 -11.47 -18.24 -1.39
CA LEU A 4 -12.51 -17.22 -1.46
C LEU A 4 -13.90 -17.85 -1.47
N THR A 5 -14.85 -17.15 -0.84
CA THR A 5 -16.27 -17.48 -1.00
C THR A 5 -16.77 -17.04 -2.38
N ASP A 6 -17.87 -17.62 -2.84
CA ASP A 6 -18.48 -17.21 -4.12
C ASP A 6 -18.85 -15.72 -4.14
N GLU A 7 -19.27 -15.20 -2.98
CA GLU A 7 -19.57 -13.77 -2.84
C GLU A 7 -18.31 -12.91 -2.95
N GLN A 8 -17.19 -13.31 -2.35
CA GLN A 8 -15.92 -12.60 -2.49
C GLN A 8 -15.40 -12.65 -3.94
N ARG A 9 -15.55 -13.79 -4.63
CA ARG A 9 -15.20 -13.90 -6.06
C ARG A 9 -16.04 -12.96 -6.91
N ARG A 10 -17.36 -12.91 -6.65
CA ARG A 10 -18.28 -12.01 -7.33
C ARG A 10 -17.92 -10.54 -7.05
N GLN A 11 -17.66 -10.19 -5.80
CA GLN A 11 -17.27 -8.84 -5.41
C GLN A 11 -15.97 -8.42 -6.10
N TRP A 12 -14.94 -9.28 -6.10
CA TRP A 12 -13.71 -9.02 -6.84
C TRP A 12 -13.96 -8.77 -8.32
N ALA A 13 -14.77 -9.61 -8.98
CA ALA A 13 -15.04 -9.50 -10.41
C ALA A 13 -15.85 -8.25 -10.79
N VAL A 14 -16.70 -7.74 -9.90
CA VAL A 14 -17.58 -6.59 -10.18
C VAL A 14 -16.98 -5.28 -9.67
N ASP A 15 -16.49 -5.27 -8.42
CA ASP A 15 -16.06 -4.06 -7.72
C ASP A 15 -14.54 -3.83 -7.81
N GLY A 16 -13.77 -4.88 -8.15
CA GLY A 16 -12.31 -4.83 -8.25
C GLY A 16 -11.57 -4.85 -6.92
N TYR A 17 -12.25 -5.14 -5.80
CA TYR A 17 -11.64 -5.28 -4.48
C TYR A 17 -12.44 -6.23 -3.58
N ILE A 18 -11.80 -6.73 -2.51
CA ILE A 18 -12.45 -7.44 -1.40
C ILE A 18 -11.93 -6.90 -0.07
N HIS A 19 -12.72 -7.05 1.00
CA HIS A 19 -12.31 -6.68 2.36
C HIS A 19 -12.22 -7.91 3.25
N LEU A 20 -11.00 -8.27 3.66
CA LEU A 20 -10.74 -9.36 4.61
C LEU A 20 -10.72 -8.80 6.04
N LYS A 21 -11.72 -9.18 6.85
CA LYS A 21 -11.78 -8.81 8.27
C LYS A 21 -11.01 -9.81 9.12
N GLY A 22 -10.36 -9.32 10.17
CA GLY A 22 -9.63 -10.19 11.11
C GLY A 22 -8.39 -10.84 10.50
N ALA A 23 -7.81 -10.25 9.44
CA ALA A 23 -6.57 -10.73 8.85
C ALA A 23 -5.40 -10.68 9.85
N LEU A 24 -5.42 -9.70 10.75
CA LEU A 24 -4.49 -9.52 11.86
C LEU A 24 -5.26 -9.56 13.19
N ASP A 25 -4.66 -10.15 14.22
CA ASP A 25 -5.19 -10.08 15.57
C ASP A 25 -4.81 -8.76 16.28
N PRO A 26 -5.47 -8.38 17.39
CA PRO A 26 -5.20 -7.10 18.06
C PRO A 26 -3.76 -6.90 18.54
N ARG A 27 -3.04 -7.98 18.89
CA ARG A 27 -1.63 -7.91 19.30
C ARG A 27 -0.73 -7.66 18.10
N GLU A 28 -1.02 -8.30 16.97
CA GLU A 28 -0.33 -8.03 15.71
C GLU A 28 -0.55 -6.59 15.26
N VAL A 29 -1.77 -6.08 15.35
CA VAL A 29 -2.07 -4.66 15.06
C VAL A 29 -1.21 -3.74 15.93
N ALA A 30 -1.16 -3.98 17.24
CA ALA A 30 -0.32 -3.18 18.16
C ALA A 30 1.17 -3.27 17.82
N LEU A 31 1.66 -4.47 17.45
CA LEU A 31 3.04 -4.69 17.01
C LEU A 31 3.36 -3.85 15.77
N TYR A 32 2.56 -3.97 14.71
CA TYR A 32 2.82 -3.24 13.46
C TYR A 32 2.72 -1.74 13.64
N SER A 33 1.76 -1.24 14.42
CA SER A 33 1.67 0.19 14.75
C SER A 33 2.95 0.69 15.43
N GLY A 34 3.44 -0.02 16.44
CA GLY A 34 4.68 0.36 17.14
C GLY A 34 5.92 0.30 16.23
N LEU A 35 6.00 -0.68 15.32
CA LEU A 35 7.08 -0.75 14.33
C LEU A 35 7.02 0.43 13.35
N ILE A 36 5.83 0.77 12.85
CA ILE A 36 5.61 1.92 11.96
C ILE A 36 6.00 3.23 12.65
N ASP A 37 5.71 3.39 13.94
CA ASP A 37 6.16 4.56 14.69
C ASP A 37 7.68 4.58 14.86
N SER A 38 8.29 3.41 15.10
CA SER A 38 9.72 3.27 15.32
C SER A 38 10.54 3.60 14.07
N ILE A 39 10.09 3.20 12.86
CA ILE A 39 10.86 3.44 11.62
C ILE A 39 10.99 4.93 11.26
N ARG A 40 10.16 5.81 11.85
CA ARG A 40 10.30 7.27 11.70
C ARG A 40 11.65 7.78 12.19
N GLN A 41 12.21 7.12 13.21
CA GLN A 41 13.43 7.54 13.90
C GLN A 41 14.72 7.16 13.18
N VAL A 42 14.63 6.40 12.09
CA VAL A 42 15.79 5.86 11.36
C VAL A 42 15.80 6.32 9.89
N PRO A 43 16.95 6.23 9.21
CA PRO A 43 17.07 6.64 7.82
C PRO A 43 16.13 5.88 6.87
N GLY A 44 15.73 6.51 5.77
CA GLY A 44 14.94 5.86 4.72
C GLY A 44 14.33 6.79 3.69
N TRP A 45 13.53 6.21 2.79
CA TRP A 45 12.88 6.91 1.68
C TRP A 45 11.53 7.51 2.08
N GLU A 46 11.45 8.84 2.10
CA GLU A 46 10.26 9.62 2.45
C GLU A 46 9.93 10.62 1.34
N PRO A 47 8.66 11.05 1.20
CA PRO A 47 8.35 12.20 0.38
C PRO A 47 8.91 13.44 1.07
N THR A 48 9.56 14.29 0.29
CA THR A 48 10.14 15.54 0.76
C THR A 48 9.66 16.71 -0.10
N PRO A 49 9.67 17.95 0.42
CA PRO A 49 9.20 19.12 -0.35
C PRO A 49 9.98 19.40 -1.64
N ASP A 50 11.22 18.91 -1.74
CA ASP A 50 12.12 19.07 -2.88
C ASP A 50 11.84 18.12 -4.05
N VAL A 51 10.99 17.09 -3.87
CA VAL A 51 10.65 16.14 -4.94
C VAL A 51 9.18 16.24 -5.35
N PRO A 52 8.84 15.96 -6.62
CA PRO A 52 7.45 15.97 -7.05
C PRO A 52 6.62 14.94 -6.29
N ARG A 53 5.34 15.24 -6.05
CA ARG A 53 4.41 14.33 -5.37
C ARG A 53 4.48 12.90 -5.94
N GLY A 54 4.61 11.92 -5.05
CA GLY A 54 4.79 10.50 -5.40
C GLY A 54 6.23 10.10 -5.72
N HIS A 55 7.20 10.99 -5.48
CA HIS A 55 8.64 10.69 -5.47
C HIS A 55 9.17 10.80 -4.04
N TYR A 56 10.35 10.23 -3.81
CA TYR A 56 10.93 10.03 -2.49
C TYR A 56 12.40 10.41 -2.53
N SER A 57 12.87 11.01 -1.43
CA SER A 57 14.28 11.28 -1.17
C SER A 57 14.72 10.53 0.08
N TRP A 58 16.01 10.25 0.17
CA TRP A 58 16.59 9.67 1.37
C TRP A 58 16.66 10.72 2.48
N VAL A 59 16.18 10.39 3.67
CA VAL A 59 16.31 11.20 4.87
C VAL A 59 17.01 10.40 5.96
N GLU A 60 17.81 11.05 6.80
CA GLU A 60 18.46 10.39 7.96
C GLU A 60 17.46 10.12 9.10
N ARG A 61 16.36 10.87 9.12
CA ARG A 61 15.26 10.77 10.09
C ARG A 61 14.04 11.44 9.48
N ASN A 62 12.84 10.92 9.75
CA ASN A 62 11.62 11.59 9.32
C ASN A 62 11.52 12.99 9.98
N PRO A 63 11.20 14.08 9.23
CA PRO A 63 11.12 15.42 9.78
C PRO A 63 10.17 15.60 10.96
N THR A 64 9.12 14.78 11.03
CA THR A 64 8.10 14.78 12.08
C THR A 64 8.15 13.50 12.91
N ALA A 65 9.33 12.89 13.07
CA ALA A 65 9.48 11.62 13.76
C ALA A 65 8.99 11.61 15.21
N ASP A 66 8.99 12.77 15.87
CA ASP A 66 8.53 12.96 17.25
C ASP A 66 7.01 13.06 17.39
N ASP A 67 6.28 13.11 16.28
CA ASP A 67 4.81 13.15 16.23
C ASP A 67 4.29 11.90 15.48
N PRO A 68 3.81 10.86 16.18
CA PRO A 68 3.32 9.64 15.54
C PRO A 68 2.03 9.87 14.73
N ASP A 69 1.26 10.92 15.03
CA ASP A 69 0.05 11.26 14.30
C ASP A 69 0.34 12.07 13.02
N SER A 70 1.57 12.54 12.86
CA SER A 70 1.99 13.24 11.65
C SER A 70 2.00 12.33 10.42
N PHE A 71 1.86 12.93 9.24
CA PHE A 71 1.92 12.20 7.97
C PHE A 71 3.26 11.44 7.80
N MET A 72 3.17 10.21 7.30
CA MET A 72 4.32 9.43 6.84
C MET A 72 3.95 8.65 5.58
N ASP A 73 4.92 8.49 4.68
CA ASP A 73 4.75 7.71 3.45
C ASP A 73 6.05 6.95 3.15
N ARG A 74 6.51 6.13 4.12
CA ARG A 74 7.82 5.49 4.11
C ARG A 74 7.86 4.32 3.13
N ARG A 75 8.84 4.30 2.23
CA ARG A 75 9.06 3.18 1.30
C ARG A 75 10.05 2.14 1.82
N ASP A 76 9.97 0.98 1.18
CA ASP A 76 10.91 -0.14 1.30
C ASP A 76 11.00 -0.67 2.72
N ILE A 77 9.82 -0.92 3.31
CA ILE A 77 9.68 -1.16 4.75
C ILE A 77 10.16 -2.54 5.20
N LEU A 78 10.37 -3.47 4.27
CA LEU A 78 10.72 -4.85 4.59
C LEU A 78 12.06 -4.96 5.33
N GLY A 79 12.99 -4.05 5.05
CA GLY A 79 14.33 -4.06 5.64
C GLY A 79 14.39 -3.62 7.10
N TYR A 80 13.32 -3.03 7.65
CA TYR A 80 13.37 -2.48 9.01
C TYR A 80 13.13 -3.53 10.11
N ALA A 81 12.33 -4.57 9.85
CA ALA A 81 12.01 -5.57 10.86
C ALA A 81 11.45 -6.86 10.25
N GLN A 82 11.77 -8.00 10.88
CA GLN A 82 11.29 -9.33 10.44
C GLN A 82 9.77 -9.42 10.29
N PRO A 83 8.92 -8.83 11.17
CA PRO A 83 7.48 -8.88 10.98
C PRO A 83 6.98 -8.28 9.65
N PHE A 84 7.68 -7.29 9.09
CA PHE A 84 7.33 -6.76 7.77
C PHE A 84 7.63 -7.74 6.63
N LEU A 85 8.59 -8.66 6.81
CA LEU A 85 8.82 -9.76 5.89
C LEU A 85 7.73 -10.83 6.05
N ASP A 86 7.46 -11.23 7.29
CA ASP A 86 6.54 -12.33 7.61
C ASP A 86 5.09 -12.03 7.21
N ILE A 87 4.70 -10.76 7.09
CA ILE A 87 3.34 -10.40 6.65
C ILE A 87 3.13 -10.60 5.14
N ILE A 88 4.19 -10.59 4.33
CA ILE A 88 4.08 -10.66 2.86
C ILE A 88 3.46 -11.98 2.41
N ASP A 89 3.92 -13.10 3.00
CA ASP A 89 3.50 -14.45 2.67
C ASP A 89 2.67 -15.09 3.79
N ARG A 90 1.97 -14.24 4.58
CA ARG A 90 1.16 -14.66 5.73
C ARG A 90 0.24 -15.84 5.37
N PRO A 91 0.29 -16.95 6.13
CA PRO A 91 -0.60 -18.09 5.93
C PRO A 91 -2.07 -17.65 5.95
N ASN A 92 -2.89 -18.27 5.10
CA ASN A 92 -4.32 -17.99 4.97
C ASN A 92 -4.70 -16.66 4.32
N VAL A 93 -3.79 -15.68 4.23
CA VAL A 93 -4.02 -14.42 3.51
C VAL A 93 -3.35 -14.50 2.14
N PHE A 94 -2.09 -14.90 2.09
CA PHE A 94 -1.34 -15.00 0.83
C PHE A 94 -1.94 -16.05 -0.11
N ASP A 95 -2.48 -17.15 0.44
CA ASP A 95 -3.21 -18.16 -0.33
C ASP A 95 -4.38 -17.56 -1.14
N LEU A 96 -5.12 -16.60 -0.55
CA LEU A 96 -6.23 -15.91 -1.21
C LEU A 96 -5.71 -14.95 -2.30
N ILE A 97 -4.55 -14.33 -2.09
CA ILE A 97 -3.90 -13.48 -3.09
C ILE A 97 -3.50 -14.33 -4.31
N LEU A 98 -2.92 -15.51 -4.10
CA LEU A 98 -2.57 -16.44 -5.17
C LEU A 98 -3.81 -16.99 -5.90
N GLU A 99 -4.92 -17.22 -5.19
CA GLU A 99 -6.19 -17.57 -5.84
C GLU A 99 -6.69 -16.46 -6.77
N LEU A 100 -6.56 -15.18 -6.37
CA LEU A 100 -6.99 -14.03 -7.16
C LEU A 100 -6.08 -13.72 -8.35
N MET A 101 -4.77 -13.75 -8.13
CA MET A 101 -3.78 -13.21 -9.07
C MET A 101 -3.03 -14.30 -9.84
N GLY A 102 -3.17 -15.57 -9.42
CA GLY A 102 -2.38 -16.68 -9.91
C GLY A 102 -0.99 -16.76 -9.23
N PRO A 103 -0.22 -17.83 -9.54
CA PRO A 103 1.04 -18.12 -8.85
C PRO A 103 2.22 -17.24 -9.29
N TYR A 104 2.10 -16.53 -10.41
CA TYR A 104 3.21 -15.78 -11.01
C TYR A 104 3.15 -14.30 -10.66
N ILE A 105 3.31 -14.00 -9.37
CA ILE A 105 3.34 -12.63 -8.84
C ILE A 105 4.73 -12.28 -8.31
N VAL A 106 5.07 -11.00 -8.38
CA VAL A 106 6.29 -10.44 -7.80
C VAL A 106 5.92 -9.23 -6.94
N LEU A 107 6.52 -9.14 -5.75
CA LEU A 107 6.37 -7.95 -4.93
C LEU A 107 7.08 -6.78 -5.60
N SER A 108 6.32 -5.73 -5.93
CA SER A 108 6.86 -4.55 -6.61
C SER A 108 7.29 -3.45 -5.65
N MET A 109 6.58 -3.29 -4.52
CA MET A 109 6.79 -2.20 -3.57
C MET A 109 6.22 -2.58 -2.21
N SER A 110 6.86 -2.07 -1.15
CA SER A 110 6.34 -2.06 0.21
C SER A 110 6.35 -0.63 0.74
N GLN A 111 5.32 -0.28 1.52
CA GLN A 111 5.12 1.09 1.96
C GLN A 111 4.33 1.13 3.28
N ALA A 112 4.76 1.99 4.22
CA ALA A 112 4.00 2.34 5.41
C ALA A 112 3.43 3.75 5.25
N ILE A 113 2.11 3.85 5.42
CA ILE A 113 1.36 5.07 5.22
C ILE A 113 0.69 5.46 6.54
N VAL A 114 1.03 6.63 7.06
CA VAL A 114 0.31 7.25 8.16
C VAL A 114 -0.35 8.52 7.63
N ARG A 115 -1.65 8.66 7.89
CA ARG A 115 -2.44 9.83 7.52
C ARG A 115 -2.90 10.50 8.81
N ALA A 116 -2.51 11.76 8.98
CA ALA A 116 -2.92 12.55 10.13
C ALA A 116 -4.46 12.69 10.16
N PRO A 117 -5.09 12.69 11.35
CA PRO A 117 -6.54 12.81 11.51
C PRO A 117 -7.00 14.26 11.27
N THR A 118 -6.76 14.78 10.07
CA THR A 118 -7.06 16.15 9.66
C THR A 118 -7.95 16.16 8.42
N THR A 119 -8.61 17.28 8.17
CA THR A 119 -9.41 17.51 6.96
C THR A 119 -8.60 18.11 5.81
N GLU A 120 -7.32 18.40 6.03
CA GLU A 120 -6.45 19.11 5.09
C GLU A 120 -6.10 18.28 3.84
N PHE A 121 -6.14 16.95 3.98
CA PHE A 121 -5.91 16.04 2.87
C PHE A 121 -7.07 15.05 2.71
N PRO A 122 -8.03 15.31 1.79
CA PRO A 122 -9.16 14.42 1.55
C PRO A 122 -8.78 13.15 0.76
N GLY A 123 -7.50 12.94 0.48
CA GLY A 123 -7.05 11.97 -0.52
C GLY A 123 -7.13 12.50 -1.94
N PHE A 124 -6.69 11.69 -2.89
CA PHE A 124 -6.90 11.93 -4.32
C PHE A 124 -7.16 10.60 -5.02
N THR A 125 -7.95 10.64 -6.08
CA THR A 125 -8.23 9.45 -6.90
C THR A 125 -7.09 9.24 -7.90
N HIS A 126 -6.46 8.07 -7.88
CA HIS A 126 -5.48 7.66 -8.88
C HIS A 126 -5.54 6.15 -9.15
N THR A 127 -4.83 5.71 -10.18
CA THR A 127 -4.59 4.29 -10.48
C THR A 127 -3.13 3.96 -10.26
N GLU A 128 -2.82 2.83 -9.63
CA GLU A 128 -1.43 2.43 -9.33
C GLU A 128 -0.64 2.04 -10.58
N LEU A 129 -1.32 1.48 -11.58
CA LEU A 129 -0.71 1.09 -12.85
C LEU A 129 -0.28 2.29 -13.72
N ARG A 130 -0.59 3.54 -13.31
CA ARG A 130 -0.14 4.83 -13.87
C ARG A 130 0.20 4.80 -15.36
N GLU A 131 1.49 4.74 -15.69
CA GLU A 131 2.01 4.85 -17.05
C GLU A 131 1.65 3.66 -17.94
N ALA A 132 1.56 2.45 -17.37
CA ALA A 132 1.20 1.24 -18.11
C ALA A 132 -0.23 1.32 -18.66
N LEU A 133 -1.14 2.02 -17.97
CA LEU A 133 -2.52 2.23 -18.41
C LEU A 133 -2.69 3.34 -19.45
N ARG A 134 -1.66 4.15 -19.74
CA ARG A 134 -1.77 5.22 -20.75
C ARG A 134 -2.08 4.68 -22.15
N ARG A 135 -1.78 3.41 -22.41
CA ARG A 135 -1.99 2.76 -23.71
C ARG A 135 -3.17 1.79 -23.71
N ILE A 136 -3.75 1.50 -22.54
CA ILE A 136 -4.88 0.57 -22.41
C ILE A 136 -6.18 1.35 -22.56
N ARG A 137 -7.03 0.84 -23.46
CA ARG A 137 -8.35 1.39 -23.76
C ARG A 137 -9.38 0.27 -23.61
N VAL A 138 -10.52 0.58 -22.97
CA VAL A 138 -11.65 -0.37 -22.83
C VAL A 138 -12.22 -0.71 -24.21
N THR A 139 -12.31 0.30 -25.07
CA THR A 139 -12.75 0.19 -26.47
C THR A 139 -11.87 1.08 -27.35
N ALA A 140 -11.84 0.83 -28.66
CA ALA A 140 -11.01 1.59 -29.61
C ALA A 140 -11.23 3.12 -29.56
N THR A 141 -12.44 3.57 -29.19
CA THR A 141 -12.83 4.98 -29.10
C THR A 141 -12.73 5.55 -27.68
N SER A 142 -12.52 4.72 -26.67
CA SER A 142 -12.41 5.19 -25.28
C SER A 142 -11.14 6.00 -25.04
N ASN A 143 -11.23 6.97 -24.12
CA ASN A 143 -10.04 7.64 -23.58
C ASN A 143 -9.15 6.61 -22.85
N PRO A 144 -7.82 6.80 -22.85
CA PRO A 144 -6.93 5.90 -22.13
C PRO A 144 -7.22 5.95 -20.62
N HIS A 145 -7.04 4.80 -19.95
CA HIS A 145 -7.45 4.62 -18.56
C HIS A 145 -6.71 5.52 -17.55
N ALA A 146 -5.48 5.92 -17.84
CA ALA A 146 -4.75 6.87 -16.99
C ALA A 146 -4.61 8.22 -17.68
N LYS A 147 -5.28 9.24 -17.12
CA LYS A 147 -4.85 10.63 -17.23
C LYS A 147 -4.17 10.98 -15.91
N LYS A 148 -2.87 11.31 -15.94
CA LYS A 148 -2.26 12.07 -14.85
C LYS A 148 -3.03 13.40 -14.84
N ALA A 149 -3.79 13.69 -13.79
CA ALA A 149 -4.27 15.05 -13.59
C ALA A 149 -2.99 15.89 -13.47
N LEU A 150 -2.77 16.77 -14.46
CA LEU A 150 -1.69 17.75 -14.46
C LEU A 150 -1.97 18.79 -13.38
#